data_AF-A0A2H1FGU1-F1
#
_entry.id   AF-A0A2H1FGU1-F1
#
_cell.length_a   1.000
_cell.length_b   1.000
_cell.length_c   1.000
_cell.angle_alpha   90.00
_cell.angle_beta   90.00
_cell.angle_gamma   90.00
#
_symmetry.space_group_name_H-M   'P 1'
#
loop_
_entity.id
_entity.type
_entity.pdbx_description
1 polymer ?
#
loop_
_entity_poly.entity_id
_entity_poly.type
_entity_poly.pdbx_seq_one_letter_code
_entity_poly.pdbx_strand_id
1 'polypeptide(L)'
;MVDELIDYVIHLIDAKKGDTGRLSYILEALQDGKTIYNSDKKYLDSLIATYLGSSKRKVGEQKPVEELKTELARVNKRLEKFEKRGYRKPVGRKATFFFVTCFFGWHALITMLARKSIIDIKDLNPYFLPIYQLDKIIPSEYLHYVYQFNLSIPKIVVLAWGAMILAWIILGFVYLVKFIRSRYNPAKH
;
A
#
# COMPACT_ATOMS: atom_id res chain seq x y z
N MET A 1 -3.10 -19.22 42.77
CA MET A 1 -2.10 -19.01 43.84
C MET A 1 -0.88 -19.90 43.65
N VAL A 2 -1.03 -21.20 43.36
CA VAL A 2 0.13 -22.08 43.05
C VAL A 2 0.76 -21.70 41.70
N ASP A 3 -0.05 -21.35 40.70
CA ASP A 3 0.44 -20.96 39.37
C ASP A 3 1.32 -19.71 39.39
N GLU A 4 0.99 -18.73 40.25
CA GLU A 4 1.82 -17.53 40.45
C GLU A 4 3.16 -17.87 41.12
N LEU A 5 3.17 -18.84 42.03
CA LEU A 5 4.38 -19.29 42.70
C LEU A 5 5.33 -20.02 41.74
N ILE A 6 4.77 -20.81 40.82
CA ILE A 6 5.51 -21.49 39.75
C ILE A 6 6.20 -20.46 38.85
N ASP A 7 5.47 -19.43 38.42
CA ASP A 7 6.01 -18.35 37.58
C ASP A 7 7.16 -17.60 38.28
N TYR A 8 7.02 -17.33 39.59
CA TYR A 8 8.10 -16.72 40.38
C TYR A 8 9.35 -17.60 40.49
N VAL A 9 9.17 -18.91 40.65
CA VAL A 9 10.30 -19.85 40.72
C VAL A 9 11.03 -19.93 39.38
N ILE A 10 10.30 -19.98 38.25
CA ILE A 10 10.88 -19.95 36.90
C ILE A 10 11.70 -18.67 36.71
N HIS A 11 11.13 -17.51 37.06
CA HIS A 11 11.82 -16.24 36.95
C HIS A 11 13.10 -16.17 37.81
N LEU A 12 13.10 -16.77 39.01
CA LEU A 12 14.29 -16.85 39.87
C LEU A 12 15.38 -17.75 39.27
N ILE A 13 14.99 -18.86 38.63
CA ILE A 13 15.90 -19.78 37.93
C ILE A 13 16.54 -19.08 36.72
N ASP A 14 15.74 -18.44 35.87
CA ASP A 14 16.20 -17.72 34.68
C ASP A 14 17.13 -16.57 35.03
N ALA A 15 16.81 -15.84 36.10
CA ALA A 15 17.64 -14.75 36.61
C ALA A 15 18.90 -15.23 37.36
N LYS A 16 19.09 -16.56 37.51
CA LYS A 16 20.16 -17.20 38.30
C LYS A 16 20.25 -16.61 39.72
N LYS A 17 19.10 -16.38 40.37
CA LYS A 17 18.98 -15.79 41.71
C LYS A 17 18.61 -16.86 42.73
N GLY A 18 19.63 -17.45 43.33
CA GLY A 18 19.49 -18.51 44.33
C GLY A 18 20.30 -19.75 43.94
N ASP A 19 20.00 -20.85 44.61
CA ASP A 19 20.52 -22.18 44.32
C ASP A 19 19.61 -22.83 43.28
N THR A 20 20.10 -22.94 42.05
CA THR A 20 19.34 -23.47 40.92
C THR A 20 18.94 -24.93 41.13
N GLY A 21 19.76 -25.74 41.79
CA GLY A 21 19.41 -27.14 42.07
C GLY A 21 18.25 -27.23 43.05
N ARG A 22 18.28 -26.38 44.08
CA ARG A 22 17.20 -26.28 45.07
C ARG A 22 15.91 -25.70 44.47
N LEU A 23 16.02 -24.69 43.61
CA LEU A 23 14.86 -24.09 42.93
C LEU A 23 14.21 -25.04 41.92
N SER A 24 15.00 -25.83 41.18
CA SER A 24 14.45 -26.87 40.28
C SER A 24 13.69 -27.94 41.05
N TYR A 25 14.22 -28.38 42.20
CA TYR A 25 13.51 -29.33 43.06
C TYR A 25 12.17 -28.75 43.57
N ILE A 26 12.15 -27.47 43.96
CA ILE A 26 10.93 -26.78 44.39
C ILE A 26 9.94 -26.64 43.22
N LEU A 27 10.41 -26.34 42.01
CA LEU A 27 9.58 -26.24 40.82
C LEU A 27 8.89 -27.56 40.50
N GLU A 28 9.65 -28.67 40.48
CA GLU A 28 9.12 -30.01 40.25
C GLU A 28 8.10 -30.40 41.32
N ALA A 29 8.40 -30.13 42.60
CA ALA A 29 7.48 -30.41 43.69
C ALA A 29 6.16 -29.62 43.58
N LEU A 30 6.22 -28.36 43.15
CA LEU A 30 5.03 -27.51 42.94
C LEU A 30 4.21 -27.95 41.71
N GLN A 31 4.86 -28.37 40.63
CA GLN A 31 4.21 -28.89 39.43
C GLN A 31 3.51 -30.23 39.66
N ASP A 32 4.12 -31.09 40.49
CA ASP A 32 3.56 -32.38 40.90
C ASP A 32 2.45 -32.25 41.96
N GLY A 33 2.14 -31.02 42.42
CA GLY A 33 1.16 -30.78 43.49
C GLY A 33 1.59 -31.29 44.87
N LYS A 34 2.89 -31.53 45.08
CA LYS A 34 3.45 -31.98 46.36
C LYS A 34 3.65 -30.80 47.31
N THR A 35 3.47 -31.04 48.60
CA THR A 35 3.73 -30.01 49.62
C THR A 35 5.24 -29.82 49.80
N ILE A 36 5.73 -28.60 49.57
CA ILE A 36 7.13 -28.23 49.82
C ILE A 36 7.46 -28.19 51.32
N TYR A 37 8.71 -28.47 51.67
CA TYR A 37 9.17 -28.39 53.06
C TYR A 37 9.13 -26.95 53.57
N ASN A 38 8.87 -26.77 54.87
CA ASN A 38 8.83 -25.44 55.51
C ASN A 38 10.16 -24.66 55.34
N SER A 39 11.29 -25.36 55.27
CA SER A 39 12.60 -24.77 54.98
C SER A 39 12.69 -24.18 53.57
N ASP A 40 12.11 -24.87 52.58
CA ASP A 40 12.08 -24.45 51.18
C ASP A 40 11.07 -23.31 50.95
N LYS A 41 9.95 -23.34 51.66
CA LYS A 41 9.01 -22.23 51.68
C LYS A 41 9.64 -20.94 52.20
N LYS A 42 10.31 -21.00 53.36
CA LYS A 42 11.03 -19.83 53.92
C LYS A 42 12.14 -19.34 52.99
N TYR A 43 12.84 -20.27 52.33
CA TYR A 43 13.85 -19.95 51.35
C TYR A 43 13.26 -19.17 50.17
N LEU A 44 12.17 -19.68 49.59
CA LEU A 44 11.46 -19.03 48.48
C LEU A 44 10.90 -17.66 48.88
N ASP A 45 10.25 -17.56 50.03
CA ASP A 45 9.71 -16.30 50.55
C ASP A 45 10.81 -15.24 50.73
N SER A 46 12.00 -15.64 51.19
CA SER A 46 13.14 -14.72 51.34
C SER A 46 13.68 -14.21 49.99
N LEU A 47 13.72 -15.07 48.97
CA LEU A 47 14.16 -14.70 47.62
C LEU A 47 13.13 -13.80 46.93
N ILE A 48 11.84 -14.11 47.07
CA ILE A 48 10.76 -13.29 46.55
C ILE A 48 10.78 -11.91 47.22
N ALA A 49 10.92 -11.82 48.54
CA ALA A 49 11.02 -10.53 49.23
C ALA A 49 12.26 -9.72 48.79
N THR A 50 13.38 -10.38 48.56
CA THR A 50 14.65 -9.72 48.20
C THR A 50 14.69 -9.26 46.74
N TYR A 51 14.23 -10.10 45.81
CA TYR A 51 14.37 -9.86 44.37
C TYR A 51 13.09 -9.37 43.69
N LEU A 52 11.92 -9.73 44.22
CA LEU A 52 10.62 -9.33 43.68
C LEU A 52 9.86 -8.34 44.58
N GLY A 53 10.21 -8.22 45.86
CA GLY A 53 9.59 -7.28 46.80
C GLY A 53 9.78 -5.81 46.44
N SER A 54 10.76 -5.48 45.58
CA SER A 54 10.97 -4.15 45.02
C SER A 54 10.19 -3.88 43.72
N SER A 55 9.66 -4.91 43.06
CA SER A 55 8.98 -4.81 41.76
C SER A 55 7.51 -4.35 41.87
N LYS A 56 6.83 -4.63 43.00
CA LYS A 56 5.41 -4.26 43.17
C LYS A 56 5.13 -2.76 43.35
N ARG A 57 6.13 -1.87 43.40
CA ARG A 57 5.86 -0.44 43.69
C ARG A 57 6.17 0.58 42.60
N LYS A 58 7.12 0.38 41.69
CA LYS A 58 7.38 1.34 40.59
C LYS A 58 8.12 0.59 39.48
N VAL A 59 7.91 0.98 38.22
CA VAL A 59 8.60 0.53 36.99
C VAL A 59 7.80 -0.51 36.18
N GLY A 60 6.90 -0.01 35.33
CA GLY A 60 6.30 -0.82 34.26
C GLY A 60 5.38 -0.05 33.31
N GLU A 61 4.54 0.85 33.81
CA GLU A 61 3.35 1.27 33.03
C GLU A 61 3.29 2.75 32.60
N GLN A 62 4.08 3.66 33.17
CA GLN A 62 3.91 5.10 32.87
C GLN A 62 4.88 5.67 31.82
N LYS A 63 6.09 5.12 31.68
CA LYS A 63 7.01 5.49 30.58
C LYS A 63 6.57 4.98 29.20
N PRO A 64 6.09 3.72 29.03
CA PRO A 64 5.72 3.24 27.70
C PRO A 64 4.41 3.86 27.20
N VAL A 65 3.46 4.19 28.08
CA VAL A 65 2.14 4.69 27.66
C VAL A 65 2.23 6.08 27.04
N GLU A 66 3.05 6.98 27.59
CA GLU A 66 3.17 8.31 27.00
C GLU A 66 4.01 8.31 25.73
N GLU A 67 5.04 7.48 25.64
CA GLU A 67 5.76 7.25 24.40
C GLU A 67 4.83 6.64 23.33
N LEU A 68 4.01 5.65 23.68
CA LEU A 68 2.98 5.08 22.79
C LEU A 68 1.95 6.12 22.34
N LYS A 69 1.48 7.01 23.23
CA LYS A 69 0.53 8.06 22.83
C LYS A 69 1.17 9.04 21.85
N THR A 70 2.45 9.38 22.04
CA THR A 70 3.16 10.25 21.08
C THR A 70 3.42 9.56 19.74
N GLU A 71 3.73 8.26 19.74
CA GLU A 71 3.86 7.42 18.56
C GLU A 71 2.53 7.34 17.80
N LEU A 72 1.42 7.08 18.51
CA LEU A 72 0.08 7.00 17.94
C LEU A 72 -0.34 8.33 17.31
N ALA A 73 -0.10 9.45 17.99
CA ALA A 73 -0.35 10.79 17.47
C ALA A 73 0.49 11.10 16.21
N ARG A 74 1.76 10.65 16.19
CA ARG A 74 2.65 10.79 15.03
C ARG A 74 2.15 9.95 13.85
N VAL A 75 1.69 8.72 14.08
CA VAL A 75 1.14 7.84 13.05
C VAL A 75 -0.15 8.41 12.48
N ASN A 76 -1.08 8.86 13.32
CA ASN A 76 -2.32 9.52 12.86
C ASN A 76 -2.04 10.75 12.00
N LYS A 77 -1.09 11.60 12.40
CA LYS A 77 -0.68 12.76 11.61
C LYS A 77 -0.07 12.38 10.26
N ARG A 78 0.68 11.26 10.20
CA ARG A 78 1.19 10.70 8.94
C ARG A 78 0.05 10.18 8.07
N LEU A 79 -0.90 9.44 8.64
CA LEU A 79 -2.07 8.94 7.93
C LEU A 79 -2.90 10.08 7.33
N GLU A 80 -3.20 11.13 8.10
CA GLU A 80 -3.94 12.30 7.63
C GLU A 80 -3.19 13.02 6.49
N LYS A 81 -1.85 13.08 6.56
CA LYS A 81 -1.01 13.63 5.48
C LYS A 81 -1.03 12.76 4.23
N PHE A 82 -1.09 11.44 4.38
CA PHE A 82 -1.23 10.50 3.27
C PHE A 82 -2.63 10.55 2.67
N GLU A 83 -3.67 10.66 3.48
CA GLU A 83 -5.06 10.80 3.03
C GLU A 83 -5.25 12.11 2.23
N LYS A 84 -4.76 13.23 2.77
CA LYS A 84 -4.74 14.53 2.08
C LYS A 84 -3.92 14.52 0.78
N ARG A 85 -2.88 13.68 0.70
CA ARG A 85 -2.04 13.51 -0.52
C ARG A 85 -2.60 12.48 -1.50
N GLY A 86 -3.33 11.48 -1.01
CA GLY A 86 -3.86 10.35 -1.77
C GLY A 86 -5.10 10.74 -2.57
N TYR A 87 -5.98 11.59 -2.01
CA TYR A 87 -7.20 12.05 -2.68
C TYR A 87 -7.00 13.27 -3.60
N ARG A 88 -5.85 13.96 -3.52
CA ARG A 88 -5.55 15.18 -4.30
C ARG A 88 -4.37 15.05 -5.24
N LYS A 89 -4.00 13.85 -5.67
CA LYS A 89 -3.34 13.75 -6.97
C LYS A 89 -4.45 13.73 -8.01
N PRO A 90 -4.84 14.88 -8.60
CA PRO A 90 -5.63 14.83 -9.83
C PRO A 90 -4.88 13.86 -10.73
N VAL A 91 -5.57 12.83 -11.24
CA VAL A 91 -5.05 11.92 -12.26
C VAL A 91 -4.22 12.78 -13.18
N GLY A 92 -2.89 12.66 -13.09
CA GLY A 92 -2.00 13.73 -13.54
C GLY A 92 -2.31 14.08 -15.00
N ARG A 93 -2.03 15.29 -15.48
CA ARG A 93 -2.34 15.66 -16.88
C ARG A 93 -2.01 14.54 -17.89
N LYS A 94 -0.91 13.81 -17.64
CA LYS A 94 -0.50 12.60 -18.38
C LYS A 94 -1.51 11.45 -18.38
N ALA A 95 -2.16 11.15 -17.26
CA ALA A 95 -3.24 10.16 -17.17
C ALA A 95 -4.48 10.62 -17.92
N THR A 96 -4.85 11.91 -17.84
CA THR A 96 -5.94 12.46 -18.68
C THR A 96 -5.62 12.26 -20.16
N PHE A 97 -4.41 12.61 -20.60
CA PHE A 97 -3.97 12.34 -21.98
C PHE A 97 -4.04 10.86 -22.32
N PHE A 98 -3.59 9.96 -21.43
CA PHE A 98 -3.67 8.51 -21.61
C PHE A 98 -5.12 8.04 -21.84
N PHE A 99 -6.06 8.45 -20.99
CA PHE A 99 -7.47 8.09 -21.14
C PHE A 99 -8.07 8.64 -22.44
N VAL A 100 -7.71 9.86 -22.84
CA VAL A 100 -8.14 10.43 -24.13
C VAL A 100 -7.57 9.62 -25.30
N THR A 101 -6.28 9.24 -25.28
CA THR A 101 -5.69 8.35 -26.31
C THR A 101 -6.40 6.99 -26.37
N CYS A 102 -6.66 6.37 -25.21
CA CYS A 102 -7.34 5.08 -25.16
C CYS A 102 -8.79 5.18 -25.63
N PHE A 103 -9.48 6.26 -25.27
CA PHE A 103 -10.87 6.50 -25.67
C PHE A 103 -11.03 6.59 -27.19
N PHE A 104 -10.18 7.38 -27.85
CA PHE A 104 -10.16 7.44 -29.31
C PHE A 104 -9.58 6.18 -29.95
N GLY A 105 -8.63 5.52 -29.29
CA GLY A 105 -8.01 4.28 -29.78
C GLY A 105 -8.94 3.08 -29.76
N TRP A 106 -9.82 2.98 -28.78
CA TRP A 106 -10.86 1.96 -28.74
C TRP A 106 -11.80 2.08 -29.93
N HIS A 107 -12.21 3.31 -30.27
CA HIS A 107 -13.03 3.55 -31.45
C HIS A 107 -12.30 3.19 -32.76
N ALA A 108 -11.05 3.64 -32.92
CA ALA A 108 -10.24 3.30 -34.10
C ALA A 108 -10.06 1.78 -34.24
N LEU A 109 -9.81 1.09 -33.13
CA LEU A 109 -9.68 -0.37 -33.08
C LEU A 109 -10.96 -1.07 -33.54
N ILE A 110 -12.12 -0.69 -32.99
CA ILE A 110 -13.42 -1.25 -33.42
C ILE A 110 -13.65 -1.01 -34.92
N THR A 111 -13.42 0.20 -35.41
CA THR A 111 -13.58 0.49 -36.86
C THR A 111 -12.65 -0.34 -37.74
N MET A 112 -11.43 -0.64 -37.25
CA MET A 112 -10.47 -1.46 -37.97
C MET A 112 -10.88 -2.95 -37.96
N LEU A 113 -11.33 -3.47 -36.82
CA LEU A 113 -11.83 -4.86 -36.71
C LEU A 113 -13.09 -5.07 -37.54
N ALA A 114 -13.98 -4.09 -37.56
CA ALA A 114 -15.17 -4.11 -38.39
C ALA A 114 -14.86 -4.04 -39.89
N ARG A 115 -13.88 -3.22 -40.30
CA ARG A 115 -13.42 -3.18 -41.70
C ARG A 115 -12.83 -4.51 -42.15
N LYS A 116 -12.24 -5.27 -41.21
CA LYS A 116 -11.71 -6.62 -41.45
C LYS A 116 -12.80 -7.71 -41.31
N SER A 117 -14.07 -7.31 -41.19
CA SER A 117 -15.26 -8.16 -41.03
C SER A 117 -15.20 -9.12 -39.83
N ILE A 118 -14.40 -8.81 -38.81
CA ILE A 118 -14.27 -9.66 -37.61
C ILE A 118 -15.46 -9.43 -36.67
N ILE A 119 -16.02 -8.22 -36.66
CA ILE A 119 -17.13 -7.81 -35.80
C ILE A 119 -18.13 -7.02 -36.64
N ASP A 120 -19.42 -7.31 -36.51
CA ASP A 120 -20.47 -6.49 -37.11
C ASP A 120 -20.78 -5.29 -36.19
N ILE A 121 -20.64 -4.07 -36.71
CA ILE A 121 -20.89 -2.85 -35.93
C ILE A 121 -22.37 -2.71 -35.59
N LYS A 122 -23.26 -3.31 -36.39
CA LYS A 122 -24.71 -3.18 -36.20
C LYS A 122 -25.21 -3.91 -34.94
N ASP A 123 -24.49 -4.94 -34.50
CA ASP A 123 -24.82 -5.71 -33.30
C ASP A 123 -24.21 -5.09 -32.03
N LEU A 124 -23.30 -4.12 -32.17
CA LEU A 124 -22.70 -3.42 -31.05
C LEU A 124 -23.64 -2.33 -30.53
N ASN A 125 -23.85 -2.30 -29.21
CA ASN A 125 -24.64 -1.24 -28.59
C ASN A 125 -24.00 0.15 -28.90
N PRO A 126 -24.73 1.10 -29.52
CA PRO A 126 -24.21 2.40 -29.97
C PRO A 126 -23.55 3.23 -28.86
N TYR A 127 -23.94 3.03 -27.60
CA TYR A 127 -23.37 3.74 -26.46
C TYR A 127 -21.94 3.30 -26.12
N PHE A 128 -21.49 2.13 -26.60
CA PHE A 128 -20.08 1.71 -26.53
C PHE A 128 -19.19 2.42 -27.55
N LEU A 129 -19.77 3.17 -28.50
CA LEU A 129 -19.02 3.96 -29.47
C LEU A 129 -18.91 5.40 -28.95
N PRO A 130 -17.71 5.83 -28.51
CA PRO A 130 -17.40 7.21 -28.17
C PRO A 130 -17.96 8.27 -29.13
N ILE A 131 -17.97 7.96 -30.43
CA ILE A 131 -18.44 8.88 -31.47
C ILE A 131 -19.93 9.17 -31.36
N TYR A 132 -20.75 8.20 -30.98
CA TYR A 132 -22.19 8.42 -30.80
C TYR A 132 -22.47 9.37 -29.64
N GLN A 133 -21.62 9.36 -28.61
CA GLN A 133 -21.71 10.30 -27.50
C GLN A 133 -21.24 11.71 -27.93
N LEU A 134 -20.19 11.80 -28.75
CA LEU A 134 -19.69 13.07 -29.28
C LEU A 134 -20.70 13.77 -30.19
N ASP A 135 -21.44 13.02 -31.02
CA ASP A 135 -22.48 13.55 -31.89
C ASP A 135 -23.62 14.22 -31.11
N LYS A 136 -23.92 13.74 -29.90
CA LYS A 136 -24.91 14.35 -29.00
C LYS A 136 -24.39 15.54 -28.19
N ILE A 137 -23.08 15.65 -28.02
CA ILE A 137 -22.45 16.68 -27.17
C ILE A 137 -22.01 17.88 -28.01
N ILE A 138 -21.62 17.67 -29.27
CA ILE A 138 -21.16 18.74 -30.16
C ILE A 138 -22.38 19.50 -30.72
N PRO A 139 -22.48 20.83 -30.52
CA PRO A 139 -23.58 21.61 -31.09
C PRO A 139 -23.58 21.55 -32.61
N SER A 140 -24.77 21.45 -33.22
CA SER A 140 -24.96 21.28 -34.66
C SER A 140 -24.35 22.38 -35.52
N GLU A 141 -24.18 23.59 -34.97
CA GLU A 141 -23.54 24.73 -35.63
C GLU A 141 -22.07 24.44 -36.00
N TYR A 142 -21.34 23.71 -35.16
CA TYR A 142 -19.94 23.35 -35.41
C TYR A 142 -19.81 22.22 -36.45
N LEU A 143 -20.81 21.35 -36.52
CA LEU A 143 -20.82 20.25 -37.48
C LEU A 143 -20.93 20.76 -38.92
N HIS A 144 -21.66 21.85 -39.15
CA HIS A 144 -21.80 22.44 -40.48
C HIS A 144 -20.46 22.87 -41.10
N TYR A 145 -19.60 23.51 -40.30
CA TYR A 145 -18.24 23.88 -40.74
C TYR A 145 -17.38 22.66 -41.04
N VAL A 146 -17.50 21.61 -40.23
CA VAL A 146 -16.73 20.37 -40.38
C VAL A 146 -17.11 19.62 -41.67
N TYR A 147 -18.40 19.54 -41.98
CA TYR A 147 -18.89 18.87 -43.20
C TYR A 147 -18.50 19.62 -44.48
N GLN A 148 -18.36 20.95 -44.43
CA GLN A 148 -17.92 21.76 -45.57
C GLN A 148 -16.51 21.37 -46.08
N PHE A 149 -15.64 20.85 -45.19
CA PHE A 149 -14.30 20.36 -45.55
C PHE A 149 -14.28 18.88 -45.98
N ASN A 150 -15.43 18.27 -46.25
CA ASN A 150 -15.57 16.84 -46.56
C ASN A 150 -15.01 15.90 -45.47
N LEU A 151 -14.91 16.41 -44.25
CA LEU A 151 -14.42 15.72 -43.06
C LEU A 151 -15.62 15.23 -42.25
N SER A 152 -15.86 13.93 -42.27
CA SER A 152 -16.84 13.30 -41.38
C SER A 152 -16.23 13.12 -39.97
N ILE A 153 -17.03 13.20 -38.90
CA ILE A 153 -16.59 12.97 -37.50
C ILE A 153 -15.69 11.71 -37.36
N PRO A 154 -16.01 10.55 -37.97
CA PRO A 154 -15.14 9.36 -37.90
C PRO A 154 -13.73 9.58 -38.45
N LYS A 155 -13.59 10.32 -39.55
CA LYS A 155 -12.30 10.63 -40.17
C LYS A 155 -11.48 11.56 -39.28
N ILE A 156 -12.12 12.56 -38.67
CA ILE A 156 -11.46 13.49 -37.74
C ILE A 156 -10.92 12.74 -36.54
N VAL A 157 -11.71 11.83 -35.97
CA VAL A 157 -11.30 11.01 -34.83
C VAL A 157 -10.09 10.13 -35.17
N VAL A 158 -10.09 9.48 -36.35
CA VAL A 158 -8.95 8.66 -36.79
C VAL A 158 -7.71 9.52 -37.02
N LEU A 159 -7.84 10.70 -37.61
CA LEU A 159 -6.73 11.64 -37.81
C LEU A 159 -6.16 12.15 -36.48
N ALA A 160 -7.03 12.56 -35.55
CA ALA A 160 -6.64 13.03 -34.23
C ALA A 160 -5.94 11.92 -33.42
N TRP A 161 -6.46 10.70 -33.48
CA TRP A 161 -5.84 9.54 -32.85
C TRP A 161 -4.47 9.22 -33.44
N GLY A 162 -4.34 9.23 -34.78
CA GLY A 162 -3.07 9.03 -35.46
C GLY A 162 -2.02 10.08 -35.06
N ALA A 163 -2.42 11.36 -35.03
CA ALA A 163 -1.55 12.45 -34.57
C ALA A 163 -1.12 12.26 -33.10
N MET A 164 -2.04 11.81 -32.24
CA MET A 164 -1.74 11.54 -30.83
C MET A 164 -0.76 10.37 -30.66
N ILE A 165 -0.90 9.27 -31.41
CA ILE A 165 0.08 8.17 -31.40
C ILE A 165 1.45 8.65 -31.86
N LEU A 166 1.49 9.44 -32.92
CA LEU A 166 2.74 9.97 -33.46
C LEU A 166 3.45 10.84 -32.43
N ALA A 167 2.69 11.65 -31.68
CA ALA A 167 3.22 12.42 -30.55
C ALA A 167 3.80 11.52 -29.45
N TRP A 168 3.16 10.39 -29.11
CA TRP A 168 3.68 9.42 -28.14
C TRP A 168 4.97 8.73 -28.62
N ILE A 169 5.07 8.40 -29.91
CA ILE A 169 6.29 7.83 -30.52
C ILE A 169 7.44 8.83 -30.41
N ILE A 170 7.21 10.09 -30.75
CA ILE A 170 8.21 11.17 -30.64
C ILE A 170 8.62 11.34 -29.17
N LEU A 171 7.66 11.40 -28.24
CA LEU A 171 7.95 11.56 -26.83
C LEU A 171 8.77 10.37 -26.28
N GLY A 172 8.40 9.15 -26.67
CA GLY A 172 9.12 7.92 -26.33
C GLY A 172 10.57 7.96 -26.85
N PHE A 173 10.78 8.42 -28.07
CA PHE A 173 12.11 8.60 -28.65
C PHE A 173 12.95 9.63 -27.88
N VAL A 174 12.39 10.77 -27.51
CA VAL A 174 13.08 11.78 -26.69
C VAL A 174 13.49 11.21 -25.32
N TYR A 175 12.60 10.45 -24.67
CA TYR A 175 12.94 9.78 -23.41
C TYR A 175 14.01 8.70 -23.58
N LEU A 176 13.98 7.95 -24.68
CA LEU A 176 14.99 6.96 -25.02
C LEU A 176 16.38 7.62 -25.20
N VAL A 177 16.46 8.70 -25.98
CA VAL A 177 17.70 9.46 -26.16
C VAL A 177 18.20 10.00 -24.82
N LYS A 178 17.32 10.56 -23.99
CA LYS A 178 17.68 11.04 -22.66
C LYS A 178 18.20 9.93 -21.74
N PHE A 179 17.60 8.73 -21.83
CA PHE A 179 18.03 7.55 -21.10
C PHE A 179 19.41 7.06 -21.55
N ILE A 180 19.65 6.96 -22.85
CA ILE A 180 20.96 6.58 -23.42
C ILE A 180 22.03 7.60 -23.00
N ARG A 181 21.75 8.90 -23.11
CA ARG A 181 22.66 9.97 -22.66
C ARG A 181 22.95 9.92 -21.17
N SER A 182 21.98 9.54 -20.34
CA SER A 182 22.18 9.36 -18.89
C SER A 182 23.09 8.18 -18.54
N ARG A 183 23.24 7.20 -19.43
CA ARG A 183 24.11 6.02 -19.24
C ARG A 183 25.47 6.19 -19.90
N TYR A 184 25.62 7.16 -20.80
CA TYR A 184 26.89 7.49 -21.45
C TYR A 184 27.73 8.39 -20.52
N ASN A 185 28.70 7.80 -19.82
CA ASN A 185 29.69 8.52 -19.02
C ASN A 185 31.00 8.63 -19.82
N PRO A 186 31.34 9.79 -20.43
CA PRO A 186 32.52 9.94 -21.28
C PRO A 186 33.85 9.92 -20.50
N ALA A 187 33.84 9.82 -19.18
CA ALA A 187 35.05 9.88 -18.33
C ALA A 187 35.70 8.51 -18.03
N LYS A 188 35.52 7.51 -18.90
CA LYS A 188 36.13 6.18 -18.72
C LYS A 188 36.78 5.69 -20.03
N HIS A 189 37.82 6.40 -20.46
CA HIS A 189 38.84 5.92 -21.38
C HIS A 189 40.18 6.55 -21.01
#